data_AF-A0A974HFY2-F1
#
_entry.id   AF-A0A974HFY2-F1
#
_cell.length_a   1.000
_cell.length_b   1.000
_cell.length_c   1.000
_cell.angle_alpha   90.00
_cell.angle_beta   90.00
_cell.angle_gamma   90.00
#
_symmetry.space_group_name_H-M   'P 1'
#
loop_
_entity.id
_entity.type
_entity.pdbx_description
1 polymer ?
#
loop_
_entity_poly.entity_id
_entity_poly.type
_entity_poly.pdbx_seq_one_letter_code
_entity_poly.pdbx_strand_id
1 'polypeptide(L)'
;MQNESVWIPELNLLMRDKVTLQTPNNPLPCKIVNAAQRLLKLQFETEGLQPSYATWYDMQPVSGPAVQILSDLMAQHCFTTCYRNGGVQVADSNPGYISLPVCDQIEVVYKNVGSYDCVLYAIAFAFELLSNGNVSSNFDNTKMREHLIKCIEDRRIIEFPKMS
;
A
#
# COMPACT_ATOMS: atom_id res chain seq x y z
N MET A 1 22.78 35.24 -5.35
CA MET A 1 22.05 33.96 -5.50
C MET A 1 22.94 33.05 -6.33
N GLN A 2 23.62 32.09 -5.70
CA GLN A 2 24.47 31.14 -6.43
C GLN A 2 23.58 30.18 -7.21
N ASN A 3 23.87 30.03 -8.49
CA ASN A 3 23.22 29.08 -9.40
C ASN A 3 23.59 27.67 -8.91
N GLU A 4 22.73 27.02 -8.12
CA GLU A 4 23.00 25.65 -7.67
C GLU A 4 23.03 24.74 -8.91
N SER A 5 24.20 24.19 -9.23
CA SER A 5 24.36 23.34 -10.41
C SER A 5 23.49 22.09 -10.29
N VAL A 6 22.59 21.90 -11.25
CA VAL A 6 21.70 20.75 -11.36
C VAL A 6 22.52 19.48 -11.61
N TRP A 7 22.21 18.39 -10.90
CA TRP A 7 22.86 17.08 -11.09
C TRP A 7 22.00 16.15 -11.94
N ILE A 8 20.73 15.93 -11.54
CA ILE A 8 19.77 15.10 -12.27
C ILE A 8 18.47 15.91 -12.43
N PRO A 9 18.30 16.64 -13.55
CA PRO A 9 17.17 17.55 -13.75
C PRO A 9 15.81 16.89 -13.64
N GLU A 10 15.64 15.71 -14.22
CA GLU A 10 14.39 14.97 -14.27
C GLU A 10 13.90 14.54 -12.88
N LEU A 11 14.81 14.38 -11.91
CA LEU A 11 14.51 14.08 -10.51
C LEU A 11 14.57 15.33 -9.61
N ASN A 12 14.79 16.51 -10.18
CA ASN A 12 15.01 17.77 -9.45
C ASN A 12 16.13 17.67 -8.38
N LEU A 13 17.21 16.95 -8.72
CA LEU A 13 18.38 16.78 -7.87
C LEU A 13 19.51 17.72 -8.27
N LEU A 14 20.14 18.30 -7.26
CA LEU A 14 21.23 19.27 -7.36
C LEU A 14 22.54 18.64 -6.88
N MET A 15 23.67 19.26 -7.21
CA MET A 15 24.98 18.77 -6.77
C MET A 15 25.11 18.71 -5.24
N ARG A 16 24.43 19.59 -4.49
CA ARG A 16 24.39 19.49 -3.02
C ARG A 16 23.75 18.19 -2.53
N ASP A 17 22.74 17.68 -3.24
CA ASP A 17 22.06 16.43 -2.88
C ASP A 17 22.98 15.24 -3.10
N LYS A 18 23.83 15.30 -4.15
CA LYS A 18 24.91 14.34 -4.39
C LYS A 18 25.92 14.34 -3.24
N VAL A 19 26.34 15.52 -2.80
CA VAL A 19 27.27 15.67 -1.66
C VAL A 19 26.66 15.12 -0.37
N THR A 20 25.38 15.40 -0.11
CA THR A 20 24.65 14.82 1.03
C THR A 20 24.68 13.28 0.99
N LEU A 21 24.41 12.66 -0.16
CA LEU A 21 24.47 11.21 -0.33
C LEU A 21 25.88 10.62 -0.10
N GLN A 22 26.92 11.37 -0.48
CA GLN A 22 28.32 10.94 -0.31
C GLN A 22 28.84 11.12 1.11
N THR A 23 28.13 11.88 1.95
CA THR A 23 28.53 12.19 3.33
C THR A 23 27.99 11.11 4.27
N PRO A 24 28.85 10.27 4.89
CA PRO A 24 28.39 9.20 5.78
C PRO A 24 27.60 9.77 6.96
N ASN A 25 26.57 9.05 7.41
CA ASN A 25 25.72 9.38 8.56
C ASN A 25 24.92 10.70 8.43
N ASN A 26 24.93 11.35 7.27
CA ASN A 26 24.10 12.54 7.05
C ASN A 26 22.65 12.11 6.75
N PRO A 27 21.63 12.64 7.46
CA PRO A 27 20.24 12.33 7.16
C PRO A 27 19.89 12.68 5.72
N LEU A 28 19.24 11.75 5.01
CA LEU A 28 18.83 11.96 3.64
C LEU A 28 17.52 12.75 3.59
N PRO A 29 17.44 13.84 2.81
CA PRO A 29 16.21 14.62 2.72
C PRO A 29 15.13 13.88 1.94
N CYS A 30 13.86 14.21 2.20
CA CYS A 30 12.70 13.60 1.52
C CYS A 30 12.79 13.64 -0.01
N LYS A 31 13.47 14.65 -0.59
CA LYS A 31 13.67 14.70 -2.03
C LYS A 31 14.47 13.53 -2.60
N ILE A 32 15.41 12.97 -1.84
CA ILE A 32 16.12 11.74 -2.21
C ILE A 32 15.16 10.54 -2.17
N VAL A 33 14.33 10.45 -1.13
CA VAL A 33 13.28 9.41 -1.02
C VAL A 33 12.36 9.47 -2.23
N ASN A 34 11.90 10.66 -2.62
CA ASN A 34 11.03 10.84 -3.77
C ASN A 34 11.68 10.51 -5.11
N ALA A 35 12.96 10.87 -5.27
CA ALA A 35 13.73 10.47 -6.43
C ALA A 35 13.81 8.93 -6.52
N ALA A 36 14.09 8.25 -5.41
CA ALA A 36 14.15 6.79 -5.34
C ALA A 36 12.78 6.15 -5.66
N GLN A 37 11.69 6.63 -5.05
CA GLN A 37 10.34 6.14 -5.33
C GLN A 37 9.97 6.29 -6.80
N ARG A 38 10.27 7.44 -7.42
CA ARG A 38 10.01 7.67 -8.84
C ARG A 38 10.78 6.70 -9.74
N LEU A 39 12.07 6.47 -9.43
CA LEU A 39 12.88 5.50 -10.18
C LEU A 39 12.36 4.07 -10.03
N LEU A 40 12.02 3.65 -8.81
CA LEU A 40 11.45 2.33 -8.53
C LEU A 40 10.11 2.15 -9.27
N LYS A 41 9.27 3.18 -9.28
CA LYS A 41 7.97 3.15 -9.98
C LYS A 41 8.14 2.97 -11.48
N LEU A 42 9.12 3.65 -12.09
CA LEU A 42 9.45 3.49 -13.50
C LEU A 42 10.06 2.12 -13.82
N GLN A 43 10.88 1.58 -12.91
CA GLN A 43 11.58 0.31 -13.13
C GLN A 43 10.65 -0.91 -13.03
N PHE A 44 9.68 -0.89 -12.10
CA PHE A 44 8.85 -2.05 -11.76
C PHE A 44 7.39 -1.92 -12.15
N GLU A 45 6.98 -0.80 -12.77
CA GLU A 45 5.60 -0.53 -13.20
C GLU A 45 4.56 -0.82 -12.10
N THR A 46 4.89 -0.40 -10.87
CA THR A 46 4.11 -0.74 -9.67
C THR A 46 3.19 0.40 -9.19
N GLU A 47 2.13 0.03 -8.48
CA GLU A 47 1.28 0.98 -7.77
C GLU A 47 1.93 1.48 -6.47
N GLY A 48 1.41 2.59 -5.93
CA GLY A 48 2.01 3.28 -4.79
C GLY A 48 3.19 4.15 -5.20
N LEU A 49 4.27 4.10 -4.42
CA LEU A 49 5.50 4.90 -4.54
C LEU A 49 5.20 6.39 -4.81
N GLN A 50 4.19 6.90 -4.11
CA GLN A 50 3.73 8.28 -4.21
C GLN A 50 4.65 9.21 -3.42
N PRO A 51 4.73 10.51 -3.74
CA PRO A 51 5.64 11.43 -3.06
C PRO A 51 5.49 11.37 -1.52
N SER A 52 6.60 11.18 -0.80
CA SER A 52 6.65 10.99 0.66
C SER A 52 6.28 12.22 1.47
N TYR A 53 6.30 13.42 0.87
CA TYR A 53 5.81 14.65 1.50
C TYR A 53 4.35 14.95 1.18
N ALA A 54 3.68 14.12 0.36
CA ALA A 54 2.27 14.33 0.08
C ALA A 54 1.51 14.26 1.40
N THR A 55 0.67 15.26 1.65
CA THR A 55 -0.24 15.18 2.78
C THR A 55 -1.17 13.98 2.58
N TRP A 56 -1.73 13.43 3.65
CA TRP A 56 -2.59 12.25 3.53
C TRP A 56 -3.76 12.45 2.54
N TYR A 57 -4.25 13.68 2.35
CA TYR A 57 -5.33 13.98 1.41
C TYR A 57 -4.87 14.15 -0.05
N ASP A 58 -3.56 14.35 -0.29
CA ASP A 58 -2.98 14.35 -1.64
C ASP A 58 -2.64 12.94 -2.12
N MET A 59 -2.56 11.97 -1.20
CA MET A 59 -2.33 10.57 -1.52
C MET A 59 -3.53 9.97 -2.24
N GLN A 60 -3.25 9.17 -3.27
CA GLN A 60 -4.25 8.41 -3.99
C GLN A 60 -4.32 6.97 -3.48
N PRO A 61 -5.52 6.38 -3.34
CA PRO A 61 -5.62 4.98 -2.99
C PRO A 61 -5.09 4.12 -4.15
N VAL A 62 -4.43 3.02 -3.79
CA VAL A 62 -3.96 1.99 -4.74
C VAL A 62 -5.01 0.89 -4.89
N SER A 63 -4.94 0.17 -6.00
CA SER A 63 -5.91 -0.85 -6.42
C SER A 63 -5.33 -2.28 -6.34
N GLY A 64 -4.09 -2.49 -5.91
CA GLY A 64 -3.51 -3.84 -5.90
C GLY A 64 -2.28 -3.98 -5.03
N PRO A 65 -1.44 -5.01 -5.29
CA PRO A 65 -0.12 -5.10 -4.70
C PRO A 65 0.64 -3.81 -4.96
N ALA A 66 0.98 -3.10 -3.89
CA ALA A 66 1.60 -1.79 -3.96
C ALA A 66 2.68 -1.68 -2.90
N VAL A 67 3.65 -0.80 -3.15
CA VAL A 67 4.75 -0.49 -2.23
C VAL A 67 4.78 1.01 -2.03
N GLN A 68 5.00 1.48 -0.80
CA GLN A 68 5.08 2.89 -0.48
C GLN A 68 6.22 3.13 0.50
N ILE A 69 7.11 4.07 0.20
CA ILE A 69 8.12 4.53 1.15
C ILE A 69 7.53 5.76 1.86
N LEU A 70 7.49 5.72 3.19
CA LEU A 70 6.89 6.77 4.03
C LEU A 70 7.98 7.45 4.84
N SER A 71 7.99 8.78 4.79
CA SER A 71 8.89 9.61 5.58
C SER A 71 8.12 10.17 6.78
N ASP A 72 8.39 9.63 7.97
CA ASP A 72 7.85 10.14 9.22
C ASP A 72 8.71 11.32 9.70
N LEU A 73 8.25 12.53 9.39
CA LEU A 73 8.95 13.77 9.79
C LEU A 73 8.96 13.99 11.30
N MET A 74 7.98 13.45 12.03
CA MET A 74 7.90 13.58 13.49
C MET A 74 8.88 12.64 14.19
N ALA A 75 8.94 11.39 13.71
CA ALA A 75 9.87 10.39 14.21
C ALA A 75 11.29 10.52 13.60
N GLN A 76 11.47 11.42 12.61
CA GLN A 76 12.70 11.56 11.81
C GLN A 76 13.16 10.21 11.23
N HIS A 77 12.20 9.44 10.72
CA HIS A 77 12.40 8.06 10.33
C HIS A 77 11.77 7.78 8.97
N CYS A 78 12.25 6.73 8.30
CA CYS A 78 11.71 6.31 7.02
C CYS A 78 11.60 4.80 7.00
N PHE A 79 10.47 4.30 6.51
CA PHE A 79 10.22 2.87 6.38
C PHE A 79 9.42 2.58 5.12
N THR A 80 9.35 1.31 4.77
CA THR A 80 8.61 0.84 3.59
C THR A 80 7.36 0.11 4.05
N THR A 81 6.24 0.37 3.39
CA THR A 81 5.01 -0.42 3.51
C THR A 81 4.73 -1.12 2.21
N CYS A 82 4.11 -2.29 2.27
CA CYS A 82 3.62 -2.96 1.09
C CYS A 82 2.32 -3.70 1.38
N TYR A 83 1.39 -3.71 0.43
CA TYR A 83 0.26 -4.63 0.50
C TYR A 83 0.64 -5.95 -0.14
N ARG A 84 0.66 -7.01 0.67
CA ARG A 84 0.97 -8.37 0.23
C ARG A 84 0.26 -9.39 1.12
N ASN A 85 -0.21 -10.49 0.52
CA ASN A 85 -0.88 -11.59 1.22
C ASN A 85 -2.11 -11.16 2.04
N GLY A 86 -2.94 -10.24 1.50
CA GLY A 86 -4.19 -9.84 2.16
C GLY A 86 -4.03 -8.79 3.26
N GLY A 87 -2.84 -8.23 3.47
CA GLY A 87 -2.61 -7.20 4.47
C GLY A 87 -1.46 -6.26 4.14
N VAL A 88 -1.39 -5.14 4.87
CA VAL A 88 -0.27 -4.19 4.79
C VAL A 88 0.84 -4.67 5.73
N GLN A 89 2.04 -4.81 5.19
CA GLN A 89 3.26 -5.15 5.93
C GLN A 89 4.18 -3.93 6.00
N VAL A 90 4.92 -3.83 7.11
CA VAL A 90 5.92 -2.77 7.33
C VAL A 90 7.31 -3.40 7.33
N ALA A 91 8.18 -2.91 6.47
CA ALA A 91 9.60 -3.21 6.46
C ALA A 91 10.37 -2.00 7.02
N ASP A 92 10.94 -2.19 8.21
CA ASP A 92 11.60 -1.15 8.99
C ASP A 92 12.95 -1.65 9.52
N SER A 93 14.01 -0.85 9.34
CA SER A 93 15.35 -1.14 9.87
C SER A 93 15.49 -0.90 11.37
N ASN A 94 14.62 -0.08 11.96
CA ASN A 94 14.60 0.22 13.38
C ASN A 94 13.14 0.32 13.86
N PRO A 95 12.46 -0.83 14.04
CA PRO A 95 11.03 -0.87 14.35
C PRO A 95 10.74 -0.03 15.61
N GLY A 96 9.98 1.03 15.40
CA GLY A 96 9.71 2.05 16.41
C GLY A 96 8.31 2.61 16.29
N TYR A 97 8.14 3.81 16.81
CA TYR A 97 6.88 4.53 16.75
C TYR A 97 6.59 5.05 15.33
N ILE A 98 5.38 4.80 14.84
CA ILE A 98 4.83 5.43 13.63
C ILE A 98 3.86 6.51 14.08
N SER A 99 4.04 7.74 13.60
CA SER A 99 3.18 8.87 13.95
C SER A 99 1.79 8.75 13.31
N LEU A 100 0.79 9.29 14.01
CA LEU A 100 -0.61 9.28 13.54
C LEU A 100 -0.80 9.82 12.12
N PRO A 101 -0.17 10.94 11.69
CA PRO A 101 -0.31 11.41 10.31
C PRO A 101 0.16 10.40 9.27
N VAL A 102 1.16 9.57 9.60
CA VAL A 102 1.65 8.52 8.70
C VAL A 102 0.73 7.30 8.73
N CYS A 103 0.10 6.99 9.87
CA CYS A 103 -0.99 6.01 9.91
C CYS A 103 -2.13 6.42 8.97
N ASP A 104 -2.56 7.68 9.00
CA ASP A 104 -3.60 8.20 8.09
C ASP A 104 -3.18 8.06 6.61
N GLN A 105 -1.91 8.33 6.28
CA GLN A 105 -1.38 8.10 4.94
C GLN A 105 -1.45 6.63 4.52
N ILE A 106 -1.08 5.70 5.41
CA ILE A 106 -1.17 4.26 5.14
C ILE A 106 -2.62 3.87 4.87
N GLU A 107 -3.56 4.32 5.70
CA GLU A 107 -4.98 4.03 5.52
C GLU A 107 -5.52 4.56 4.20
N VAL A 108 -5.14 5.78 3.79
CA VAL A 108 -5.57 6.35 2.50
C VAL A 108 -4.96 5.59 1.33
N VAL A 109 -3.65 5.35 1.35
CA VAL A 109 -2.93 4.65 0.27
C VAL A 109 -3.51 3.26 0.07
N TYR A 110 -3.78 2.52 1.15
CA TYR A 110 -4.28 1.15 1.07
C TYR A 110 -5.81 1.05 1.24
N LYS A 111 -6.56 2.16 1.18
CA LYS A 111 -8.00 2.21 1.46
C LYS A 111 -8.84 1.21 0.65
N ASN A 112 -8.51 1.06 -0.62
CA ASN A 112 -9.23 0.16 -1.53
C ASN A 112 -8.63 -1.26 -1.54
N VAL A 113 -7.53 -1.46 -0.83
CA VAL A 113 -6.76 -2.69 -0.85
C VAL A 113 -7.24 -3.55 0.32
N GLY A 114 -7.90 -4.66 0.00
CA GLY A 114 -8.74 -5.43 0.93
C GLY A 114 -10.24 -5.29 0.67
N SER A 115 -10.65 -4.34 -0.19
CA SER A 115 -12.04 -4.19 -0.65
C SER A 115 -12.44 -5.18 -1.77
N TYR A 116 -11.51 -5.97 -2.32
CA TYR A 116 -11.85 -6.86 -3.44
C TYR A 116 -12.73 -8.02 -3.02
N ASP A 117 -12.46 -8.59 -1.84
CA ASP A 117 -13.20 -9.76 -1.38
C ASP A 117 -14.33 -9.38 -0.42
N CYS A 118 -14.45 -8.12 0.01
CA CYS A 118 -15.60 -7.69 0.82
C CYS A 118 -16.93 -7.97 0.09
N VAL A 119 -16.94 -7.91 -1.25
CA VAL A 119 -18.07 -8.31 -2.09
C VAL A 119 -18.29 -9.82 -2.04
N LEU A 120 -17.24 -10.65 -2.09
CA LEU A 120 -17.34 -12.11 -1.96
C LEU A 120 -17.93 -12.50 -0.60
N TYR A 121 -17.46 -11.87 0.48
CA TYR A 121 -18.00 -12.06 1.82
C TYR A 121 -19.45 -11.57 1.93
N ALA A 122 -19.79 -10.42 1.34
CA ALA A 122 -21.17 -9.93 1.33
C ALA A 122 -22.13 -10.90 0.62
N ILE A 123 -21.71 -11.47 -0.52
CA ILE A 123 -22.51 -12.49 -1.24
C ILE A 123 -22.64 -13.77 -0.39
N ALA A 124 -21.57 -14.23 0.23
CA ALA A 124 -21.58 -15.42 1.08
C ALA A 124 -22.47 -15.23 2.31
N PHE A 125 -22.38 -14.09 3.01
CA PHE A 125 -23.26 -13.77 4.12
C PHE A 125 -24.72 -13.59 3.68
N ALA A 126 -24.97 -13.01 2.50
CA ALA A 126 -26.32 -12.94 1.94
C ALA A 126 -26.91 -14.34 1.73
N PHE A 127 -26.12 -15.30 1.26
CA PHE A 127 -26.55 -16.70 1.17
C PHE A 127 -26.88 -17.27 2.56
N GLU A 128 -25.99 -17.14 3.55
CA GLU A 128 -26.24 -17.65 4.91
C GLU A 128 -27.51 -17.05 5.52
N LEU A 129 -27.72 -15.74 5.38
CA LEU A 129 -28.93 -15.07 5.88
C LEU A 129 -30.20 -15.63 5.22
N LEU A 130 -30.17 -15.85 3.90
CA LEU A 130 -31.31 -16.38 3.15
C LEU A 130 -31.54 -17.88 3.39
N SER A 131 -30.50 -18.63 3.77
CA SER A 131 -30.57 -20.08 4.02
C SER A 131 -30.76 -20.44 5.50
N ASN A 132 -31.02 -19.47 6.38
CA ASN A 132 -31.02 -19.64 7.85
C ASN A 132 -29.72 -20.28 8.38
N GLY A 133 -28.59 -19.93 7.75
CA GLY A 133 -27.24 -20.33 8.12
C GLY A 133 -26.64 -19.48 9.23
N ASN A 134 -25.32 -19.60 9.40
CA ASN A 134 -24.58 -18.94 10.48
C ASN A 134 -23.90 -17.66 9.97
N VAL A 135 -24.35 -16.50 10.47
CA VAL A 135 -23.76 -15.19 10.17
C VAL A 135 -22.37 -14.96 10.78
N SER A 136 -21.91 -15.88 11.62
CA SER A 136 -20.55 -15.90 12.18
C SER A 136 -19.64 -16.90 11.45
N SER A 137 -20.03 -17.36 10.25
CA SER A 137 -19.23 -18.30 9.45
C SER A 137 -17.88 -17.71 9.03
N ASN A 138 -16.82 -18.50 9.21
CA ASN A 138 -15.50 -18.19 8.66
C ASN A 138 -15.36 -18.81 7.27
N PHE A 139 -15.35 -17.98 6.22
CA PHE A 139 -15.21 -18.45 4.84
C PHE A 139 -13.75 -18.63 4.43
N ASP A 140 -13.50 -19.65 3.61
CA ASP A 140 -12.19 -19.93 3.00
C ASP A 140 -11.97 -19.01 1.80
N ASN A 141 -11.43 -17.81 2.06
CA ASN A 141 -11.15 -16.77 1.08
C ASN A 141 -10.44 -17.29 -0.18
N THR A 142 -9.55 -18.28 -0.01
CA THR A 142 -8.74 -18.82 -1.11
C THR A 142 -9.58 -19.54 -2.18
N LYS A 143 -10.77 -20.03 -1.80
CA LYS A 143 -11.69 -20.78 -2.68
C LYS A 143 -12.93 -19.99 -3.09
N MET A 144 -13.27 -18.90 -2.40
CA MET A 144 -14.52 -18.16 -2.63
C MET A 144 -14.64 -17.63 -4.06
N ARG A 145 -13.54 -17.19 -4.66
CA ARG A 145 -13.56 -16.60 -6.01
C ARG A 145 -13.85 -17.64 -7.09
N GLU A 146 -13.16 -18.78 -7.05
CA GLU A 146 -13.41 -19.91 -7.95
C GLU A 146 -14.84 -20.45 -7.77
N HIS A 147 -15.29 -20.55 -6.52
CA HIS A 147 -16.66 -20.94 -6.20
C HIS A 147 -17.71 -19.99 -6.78
N LEU A 148 -17.51 -18.68 -6.67
CA LEU A 148 -18.44 -17.69 -7.23
C LEU A 148 -18.50 -17.77 -8.76
N ILE A 149 -17.36 -17.99 -9.44
CA ILE A 149 -17.33 -18.21 -10.89
C ILE A 149 -18.25 -19.38 -11.25
N LYS A 150 -18.06 -20.53 -10.59
CA LYS A 150 -18.89 -21.72 -10.81
C LYS A 150 -20.37 -21.47 -10.54
N CYS A 151 -20.69 -20.78 -9.45
CA CYS A 151 -22.09 -20.43 -9.14
C CYS A 151 -22.74 -19.56 -10.22
N ILE A 152 -21.98 -18.62 -10.81
CA ILE A 152 -22.47 -17.75 -11.89
C ILE A 152 -22.68 -18.56 -13.18
N GLU A 153 -21.72 -19.43 -13.53
CA GLU A 153 -21.83 -20.34 -14.68
C GLU A 153 -23.03 -21.29 -14.54
N ASP A 154 -23.25 -21.83 -13.34
CA ASP A 154 -24.38 -22.70 -12.99
C ASP A 154 -25.69 -21.92 -12.77
N ARG A 155 -25.65 -20.58 -12.84
CA ARG A 155 -26.78 -19.65 -12.60
C ARG A 155 -27.46 -19.86 -11.25
N ARG A 156 -26.72 -20.31 -10.24
CA ARG A 156 -27.23 -20.61 -8.90
C ARG A 156 -26.15 -20.38 -7.85
N ILE A 157 -26.44 -19.52 -6.87
CA ILE A 157 -25.60 -19.36 -5.68
C ILE A 157 -25.87 -20.54 -4.74
N ILE A 158 -24.79 -21.21 -4.33
CA ILE A 158 -24.79 -22.27 -3.32
C ILE A 158 -23.83 -21.90 -2.18
N GLU A 159 -23.92 -22.64 -1.06
CA GLU A 159 -23.13 -22.40 0.14
C GLU A 159 -21.65 -22.19 -0.17
N PHE A 160 -21.10 -21.09 0.32
CA PHE A 160 -19.70 -20.74 0.08
C PHE A 160 -18.76 -21.62 0.90
N PRO A 161 -17.54 -21.91 0.40
CA PRO A 161 -16.55 -22.70 1.13
C PRO A 161 -16.23 -22.08 2.49
N LYS A 162 -16.34 -22.89 3.55
CA LYS A 162 -16.02 -22.51 4.93
C LYS A 162 -14.67 -23.11 5.34
N MET A 163 -13.98 -22.43 6.25
CA MET A 163 -12.82 -22.99 6.94
C MET A 163 -13.32 -24.16 7.80
N SER A 164 -12.75 -25.35 7.58
CA SER A 164 -13.05 -26.56 8.36
C SER A 164 -12.62 -26.45 9.81
#